data_AF-A0A524A4T7-F1
#
_entry.id   AF-A0A524A4T7-F1
#
_cell.length_a   1.000
_cell.length_b   1.000
_cell.length_c   1.000
_cell.angle_alpha   90.00
_cell.angle_beta   90.00
_cell.angle_gamma   90.00
#
_symmetry.space_group_name_H-M   'P 1'
#
loop_
_entity.id
_entity.type
_entity.pdbx_description
1 polymer ?
#
loop_
_entity_poly.entity_id
_entity_poly.type
_entity_poly.pdbx_seq_one_letter_code
_entity_poly.pdbx_strand_id
1 'polypeptide(L)'
;MARLLMASLLLVGLAGCLPRTASPGGEMAFVPASAFWMGSDEGDADEGPMQQVYPEAFWIDRYEVTNTQYAEFLNATQGDQLRCGGHICADPKVENPDSHLLYEEGRYVAERGYDDHPVTEVSWHGAKAYCQHYGKRLPSEAEWEKAARGTEGATYPWGEEFDPHKLNSDYRVGDTTPVGS
;
A
#
# COMPACT_ATOMS: atom_id res chain seq x y z
N MET A 1 28.89 39.74 -41.00
CA MET A 1 28.42 38.34 -40.88
C MET A 1 29.29 37.71 -39.80
N ALA A 2 28.84 37.12 -38.69
CA ALA A 2 27.52 36.76 -38.17
C ALA A 2 27.53 36.95 -36.64
N ARG A 3 26.36 37.21 -36.07
CA ARG A 3 26.10 37.23 -34.62
C ARG A 3 26.28 35.83 -34.03
N LEU A 4 26.78 35.73 -32.80
CA LEU A 4 26.22 34.79 -31.81
C LEU A 4 26.58 35.25 -30.38
N LEU A 5 25.60 35.79 -29.66
CA LEU A 5 25.61 35.96 -28.22
C LEU A 5 25.28 34.58 -27.62
N MET A 6 26.24 33.95 -26.94
CA MET A 6 25.93 32.83 -26.04
C MET A 6 25.36 33.40 -24.75
N ALA A 7 24.04 33.36 -24.60
CA ALA A 7 23.39 33.49 -23.32
C ALA A 7 23.54 32.15 -22.58
N SER A 8 24.42 32.11 -21.59
CA SER A 8 24.49 31.01 -20.63
C SER A 8 23.21 31.02 -19.78
N LEU A 9 22.27 30.15 -20.15
CA LEU A 9 21.12 29.84 -19.32
C LEU A 9 21.62 28.94 -18.17
N LEU A 10 21.89 29.56 -17.03
CA LEU A 10 22.04 28.85 -15.76
C LEU A 10 20.70 28.20 -15.44
N LEU A 11 20.54 26.91 -15.76
CA LEU A 11 19.52 26.09 -15.11
C LEU A 11 19.93 25.97 -13.65
N VAL A 12 19.36 26.82 -12.81
CA VAL A 12 19.26 26.56 -11.38
C VAL A 12 18.36 25.36 -11.25
N GLY A 13 18.97 24.17 -11.19
CA GLY A 13 18.31 22.95 -10.74
C GLY A 13 17.91 23.16 -9.30
N LEU A 14 16.69 23.68 -9.09
CA LEU A 14 15.95 23.45 -7.86
C LEU A 14 15.61 21.96 -7.84
N ALA A 15 16.60 21.13 -7.52
CA ALA A 15 16.36 19.87 -6.86
C ALA A 15 15.77 20.23 -5.51
N GLY A 16 14.46 20.51 -5.52
CA GLY A 16 13.68 20.63 -4.32
C GLY A 16 13.96 19.38 -3.51
N CYS A 17 14.54 19.57 -2.33
CA CYS A 17 14.56 18.57 -1.28
C CYS A 17 13.10 18.14 -1.10
N LEU A 18 12.69 17.04 -1.74
CA LEU A 18 11.44 16.41 -1.38
C LEU A 18 11.61 16.00 0.09
N PRO A 19 10.71 16.42 0.98
CA PRO A 19 10.87 16.12 2.39
C PRO A 19 10.86 14.61 2.58
N ARG A 20 12.02 14.06 2.96
CA ARG A 20 12.18 12.67 3.40
C ARG A 20 11.78 12.57 4.86
N THR A 21 10.53 12.89 5.16
CA THR A 21 9.96 12.47 6.44
C THR A 21 9.40 11.08 6.21
N ALA A 22 10.14 10.08 6.70
CA ALA A 22 9.58 8.74 6.90
C ALA A 22 8.26 8.92 7.64
N SER A 23 7.17 8.45 7.03
CA SER A 23 5.85 8.51 7.64
C SER A 23 5.87 7.66 8.92
N PRO A 24 5.10 7.99 9.98
CA PRO A 24 5.15 7.29 11.27
C PRO A 24 4.70 5.82 11.28
N GLY A 25 4.68 5.11 10.15
CA GLY A 25 4.09 3.75 10.09
C GLY A 25 4.60 2.92 8.92
N GLY A 26 5.91 2.67 8.83
CA GLY A 26 6.50 1.64 7.96
C GLY A 26 7.56 2.11 6.96
N GLU A 27 8.43 1.18 6.54
CA GLU A 27 9.40 1.38 5.46
C GLU A 27 8.65 1.43 4.11
N MET A 28 8.77 2.54 3.37
CA MET A 28 8.19 2.67 2.03
C MET A 28 9.24 2.42 0.94
N ALA A 29 8.81 1.77 -0.14
CA ALA A 29 9.59 1.60 -1.37
C ALA A 29 9.27 2.70 -2.39
N PHE A 30 10.30 3.25 -3.03
CA PHE A 30 10.14 4.20 -4.14
C PHE A 30 9.96 3.43 -5.45
N VAL A 31 8.89 3.74 -6.19
CA VAL A 31 8.62 3.21 -7.53
C VAL A 31 8.79 4.35 -8.53
N PRO A 32 9.77 4.28 -9.45
CA PRO A 32 10.05 5.37 -10.38
C PRO A 32 8.95 5.51 -11.44
N ALA A 33 8.76 6.73 -11.96
CA ALA A 33 7.90 6.99 -13.12
C ALA A 33 8.44 6.23 -14.33
N SER A 34 7.60 5.42 -14.95
CA SER A 34 7.96 4.63 -16.13
C SER A 34 6.72 3.98 -16.73
N ALA A 35 6.80 3.65 -18.01
CA ALA A 35 5.87 2.72 -18.62
C ALA A 35 6.05 1.32 -18.01
N PHE A 36 4.96 0.56 -17.96
CA PHE A 36 4.95 -0.88 -17.69
C PHE A 36 3.76 -1.54 -18.43
N TRP A 37 3.79 -2.85 -18.55
CA TRP A 37 2.69 -3.64 -19.09
C TRP A 37 1.71 -4.00 -17.96
N MET A 38 0.50 -3.43 -18.05
CA MET A 38 -0.61 -3.68 -17.14
C MET A 38 -1.57 -4.73 -17.75
N GLY A 39 -2.13 -5.60 -16.92
CA GLY A 39 -3.12 -6.60 -17.32
C GLY A 39 -2.52 -7.84 -18.00
N SER A 40 -3.37 -8.66 -18.60
CA SER A 40 -3.02 -9.89 -19.31
C SER A 40 -3.99 -10.17 -20.46
N ASP A 41 -3.49 -10.68 -21.59
CA ASP A 41 -4.33 -11.19 -22.69
C ASP A 41 -4.64 -12.71 -22.54
N GLU A 42 -3.96 -13.38 -21.61
CA GLU A 42 -4.10 -14.82 -21.34
C GLU A 42 -4.81 -15.13 -20.01
N GLY A 43 -5.11 -14.09 -19.22
CA GLY A 43 -5.78 -14.18 -17.91
C GLY A 43 -7.31 -14.20 -18.00
N ASP A 44 -7.96 -13.95 -16.86
CA ASP A 44 -9.42 -13.82 -16.80
C ASP A 44 -9.93 -12.58 -17.56
N ALA A 45 -11.24 -12.57 -17.86
CA ALA A 45 -11.84 -11.55 -18.72
C ALA A 45 -11.72 -10.11 -18.18
N ASP A 46 -11.59 -9.95 -16.87
CA ASP A 46 -11.39 -8.68 -16.17
C ASP A 46 -9.91 -8.31 -15.96
N GLU A 47 -8.96 -9.17 -16.35
CA GLU A 47 -7.52 -8.88 -16.34
C GLU A 47 -7.03 -8.25 -17.65
N GLY A 48 -7.82 -8.33 -18.73
CA GLY A 48 -7.45 -7.85 -20.05
C GLY A 48 -8.05 -6.50 -20.45
N PRO A 49 -7.57 -5.90 -21.55
CA PRO A 49 -6.42 -6.35 -22.35
C PRO A 49 -5.10 -5.95 -21.71
N MET A 50 -4.03 -6.65 -22.10
CA MET A 50 -2.68 -6.18 -21.79
C MET A 50 -2.42 -4.83 -22.47
N GLN A 51 -2.02 -3.83 -21.70
CA GLN A 51 -1.81 -2.47 -22.21
C GLN A 51 -0.65 -1.76 -21.53
N GLN A 52 -0.04 -0.82 -22.25
CA GLN A 52 1.04 -0.01 -21.69
C GLN A 52 0.47 1.19 -20.92
N VAL A 53 0.79 1.28 -19.63
CA VAL A 53 0.38 2.38 -18.74
C VAL A 53 1.63 3.13 -18.24
N TYR A 54 1.52 4.43 -18.01
CA TYR A 54 2.61 5.27 -17.51
C TYR A 54 2.23 5.94 -16.17
N PRO A 55 2.37 5.24 -15.03
CA PRO A 55 2.22 5.87 -13.73
C PRO A 55 3.40 6.80 -13.43
N GLU A 56 3.11 7.95 -12.82
CA GLU A 56 4.10 8.83 -12.20
C GLU A 56 4.89 8.12 -11.10
N ALA A 57 5.94 8.74 -10.58
CA ALA A 57 6.71 8.18 -9.47
C ALA A 57 5.89 8.25 -8.17
N PHE A 58 5.91 7.18 -7.38
CA PHE A 58 5.19 7.11 -6.11
C PHE A 58 5.98 6.33 -5.06
N TRP A 59 5.50 6.38 -3.82
CA TRP A 59 5.95 5.54 -2.73
C TRP A 59 4.82 4.59 -2.33
N ILE A 60 5.16 3.34 -2.03
CA ILE A 60 4.22 2.34 -1.51
C ILE A 60 4.82 1.70 -0.26
N ASP A 61 3.99 1.34 0.71
CA ASP A 61 4.47 0.63 1.91
C ASP A 61 5.10 -0.71 1.49
N ARG A 62 6.25 -1.08 2.09
CA ARG A 62 6.91 -2.35 1.81
C ARG A 62 6.09 -3.55 2.29
N TYR A 63 5.32 -3.33 3.34
CA TYR A 63 4.52 -4.33 4.03
C TYR A 63 3.09 -3.81 4.19
N GLU A 64 2.15 -4.74 4.35
CA GLU A 64 0.79 -4.42 4.75
C GLU A 64 0.76 -3.67 6.09
N VAL A 65 -0.33 -2.91 6.30
CA VAL A 65 -0.59 -2.25 7.59
C VAL A 65 -0.83 -3.32 8.65
N THR A 66 -0.14 -3.24 9.78
CA THR A 66 -0.26 -4.21 10.87
C THR A 66 -1.45 -3.93 11.79
N ASN A 67 -1.89 -4.94 12.55
CA ASN A 67 -2.91 -4.79 13.60
C ASN A 67 -2.55 -3.69 14.60
N THR A 68 -1.29 -3.64 15.04
CA THR A 68 -0.82 -2.61 15.99
C THR A 68 -0.98 -1.21 15.40
N GLN A 69 -0.54 -1.00 14.16
CA GLN A 69 -0.66 0.31 13.48
C GLN A 69 -2.13 0.73 13.31
N TYR A 70 -3.01 -0.21 12.97
CA TYR A 70 -4.43 0.10 12.80
C TYR A 70 -5.13 0.38 14.13
N ALA A 71 -4.80 -0.35 15.20
CA ALA A 71 -5.28 -0.07 16.54
C ALA A 71 -4.86 1.32 17.04
N GLU A 72 -3.61 1.74 16.79
CA GLU A 72 -3.14 3.10 17.07
C GLU A 72 -3.98 4.16 16.33
N PHE A 73 -4.28 3.93 15.05
CA PHE A 73 -5.15 4.79 14.26
C PHE A 73 -6.57 4.89 14.85
N LEU A 74 -7.18 3.76 15.22
CA LEU A 74 -8.52 3.72 15.80
C LEU A 74 -8.58 4.55 17.09
N ASN A 75 -7.59 4.35 17.98
CA ASN A 75 -7.48 5.09 19.24
C ASN A 75 -7.24 6.59 19.03
N ALA A 76 -6.42 6.97 18.04
CA ALA A 76 -6.11 8.36 17.77
C ALA A 76 -7.28 9.14 17.15
N THR A 77 -8.16 8.46 16.42
CA THR A 77 -9.18 9.11 15.58
C THR A 77 -10.61 8.89 16.03
N GLN A 78 -10.86 7.93 16.93
CA GLN A 78 -12.20 7.37 17.16
C GLN A 78 -12.81 6.94 15.82
N GLY A 79 -12.02 6.22 15.01
CA GLY A 79 -12.34 5.89 13.62
C GLY A 79 -13.62 5.05 13.46
N ASP A 80 -13.96 4.30 14.51
CA ASP A 80 -15.19 3.52 14.71
C ASP A 80 -16.44 4.41 14.90
N GLN A 81 -16.24 5.67 15.27
CA GLN A 81 -17.30 6.67 15.43
C GLN A 81 -17.41 7.59 14.21
N LEU A 82 -16.38 7.65 13.36
CA LEU A 82 -16.41 8.43 12.12
C LEU A 82 -17.43 7.85 11.13
N ARG A 83 -18.00 8.73 10.31
CA ARG A 83 -19.01 8.37 9.29
C ARG A 83 -18.53 8.71 7.88
N CYS A 84 -18.52 7.70 7.02
CA CYS A 84 -18.11 7.76 5.63
C CYS A 84 -19.30 7.37 4.76
N GLY A 85 -19.99 8.36 4.19
CA GLY A 85 -21.17 8.10 3.35
C GLY A 85 -22.34 7.43 4.08
N GLY A 86 -22.46 7.63 5.39
CA GLY A 86 -23.50 7.01 6.23
C GLY A 86 -23.08 5.69 6.90
N HIS A 87 -21.91 5.16 6.57
CA HIS A 87 -21.34 3.95 7.19
C HIS A 87 -20.28 4.32 8.24
N ILE A 88 -20.00 3.42 9.18
CA ILE A 88 -18.80 3.52 10.02
C ILE A 88 -17.58 3.51 9.09
N CYS A 89 -16.68 4.49 9.24
CA CYS A 89 -15.47 4.51 8.41
C CYS A 89 -14.61 3.29 8.72
N ALA A 90 -14.10 3.18 9.94
CA ALA A 90 -13.19 2.12 10.37
C ALA A 90 -13.85 1.25 11.43
N ASP A 91 -14.77 0.37 11.00
CA ASP A 91 -15.35 -0.65 11.88
C ASP A 91 -14.26 -1.69 12.21
N PRO A 92 -13.86 -1.84 13.48
CA PRO A 92 -12.77 -2.73 13.88
C PRO A 92 -13.15 -4.21 13.92
N LYS A 93 -14.45 -4.55 13.81
CA LYS A 93 -14.93 -5.93 13.85
C LYS A 93 -14.41 -6.75 15.04
N VAL A 94 -14.33 -6.14 16.23
CA VAL A 94 -13.75 -6.78 17.44
C VAL A 94 -14.49 -8.05 17.89
N GLU A 95 -15.71 -8.26 17.40
CA GLU A 95 -16.49 -9.48 17.59
C GLU A 95 -16.10 -10.62 16.63
N ASN A 96 -15.38 -10.31 15.55
CA ASN A 96 -14.86 -11.28 14.59
C ASN A 96 -13.43 -11.67 15.01
N PRO A 97 -13.16 -12.93 15.38
CA PRO A 97 -11.82 -13.39 15.74
C PRO A 97 -10.80 -13.19 14.61
N ASP A 98 -11.24 -13.21 13.34
CA ASP A 98 -10.36 -13.03 12.19
C ASP A 98 -9.84 -11.58 12.06
N SER A 99 -10.39 -10.62 12.83
CA SER A 99 -9.90 -9.23 12.85
C SER A 99 -8.62 -9.06 13.65
N HIS A 100 -8.37 -9.94 14.64
CA HIS A 100 -7.30 -9.81 15.63
C HIS A 100 -7.19 -8.43 16.31
N LEU A 101 -8.29 -7.68 16.36
CA LEU A 101 -8.43 -6.41 17.07
C LEU A 101 -9.34 -6.62 18.29
N LEU A 102 -8.89 -6.15 19.44
CA LEU A 102 -9.62 -6.25 20.70
C LEU A 102 -9.92 -4.84 21.24
N TYR A 103 -10.98 -4.72 22.03
CA TYR A 103 -11.26 -3.51 22.81
C TYR A 103 -11.14 -3.81 24.30
N GLU A 104 -10.03 -3.39 24.90
CA GLU A 104 -9.65 -3.70 26.27
C GLU A 104 -9.35 -2.42 27.04
N GLU A 105 -9.87 -2.31 28.27
CA GLU A 105 -9.59 -1.17 29.16
C GLU A 105 -9.85 0.22 28.53
N GLY A 106 -10.81 0.30 27.61
CA GLY A 106 -11.18 1.54 26.94
C GLY A 106 -10.34 1.92 25.72
N ARG A 107 -9.53 1.00 25.20
CA ARG A 107 -8.69 1.21 24.00
C ARG A 107 -8.71 0.00 23.08
N TYR A 108 -8.47 0.25 21.78
CA TYR A 108 -8.20 -0.78 20.80
C TYR A 108 -6.76 -1.30 20.94
N VAL A 109 -6.58 -2.61 20.89
CA VAL A 109 -5.26 -3.28 20.93
C VAL A 109 -5.24 -4.43 19.94
N ALA A 110 -4.05 -4.78 19.43
CA ALA A 110 -3.88 -6.02 18.68
C ALA A 110 -3.97 -7.22 19.64
N GLU A 111 -4.55 -8.33 19.17
CA GLU A 111 -4.50 -9.60 19.89
C GLU A 111 -3.04 -10.04 20.08
N ARG A 112 -2.70 -10.54 21.27
CA ARG A 112 -1.34 -10.93 21.61
C ARG A 112 -0.81 -11.98 20.64
N GLY A 113 0.28 -11.66 19.94
CA GLY A 113 0.91 -12.54 18.95
C GLY A 113 0.52 -12.21 17.51
N TYR A 114 -0.44 -11.31 17.31
CA TYR A 114 -0.87 -10.79 16.01
C TYR A 114 -0.47 -9.32 15.80
N ASP A 115 0.38 -8.78 16.67
CA ASP A 115 0.82 -7.39 16.69
C ASP A 115 1.38 -6.93 15.33
N ASP A 116 2.22 -7.77 14.72
CA ASP A 116 2.91 -7.54 13.44
C ASP A 116 2.22 -8.27 12.26
N HIS A 117 1.05 -8.86 12.47
CA HIS A 117 0.25 -9.44 11.39
C HIS A 117 -0.50 -8.34 10.63
N PRO A 118 -0.75 -8.52 9.33
CA PRO A 118 -1.56 -7.59 8.55
C PRO A 118 -2.95 -7.45 9.16
N VAL A 119 -3.46 -6.21 9.23
CA VAL A 119 -4.83 -5.97 9.64
C VAL A 119 -5.81 -6.49 8.60
N THR A 120 -6.82 -7.20 9.08
CA THR A 120 -7.86 -7.89 8.30
C THR A 120 -9.23 -7.31 8.65
N GLU A 121 -10.28 -7.74 7.93
CA GLU A 121 -11.67 -7.34 8.22
C GLU A 121 -11.95 -5.81 8.18
N VAL A 122 -11.09 -5.04 7.52
CA VAL A 122 -11.25 -3.58 7.36
C VAL A 122 -12.06 -3.23 6.12
N SER A 123 -12.95 -2.25 6.25
CA SER A 123 -13.68 -1.71 5.09
C SER A 123 -12.76 -0.85 4.21
N TRP A 124 -13.11 -0.69 2.93
CA TRP A 124 -12.41 0.25 2.03
C TRP A 124 -12.41 1.70 2.60
N HIS A 125 -13.51 2.09 3.26
CA HIS A 125 -13.58 3.40 3.92
C HIS A 125 -12.60 3.51 5.09
N GLY A 126 -12.41 2.44 5.83
CA GLY A 126 -11.48 2.35 6.96
C GLY A 126 -10.03 2.44 6.50
N ALA A 127 -9.68 1.64 5.47
CA ALA A 127 -8.37 1.67 4.85
C ALA A 127 -8.05 3.08 4.28
N LYS A 128 -9.02 3.72 3.59
CA LYS A 128 -8.84 5.09 3.11
C LYS A 128 -8.67 6.09 4.24
N ALA A 129 -9.46 5.99 5.30
CA ALA A 129 -9.37 6.89 6.46
C ALA A 129 -8.01 6.74 7.18
N TYR A 130 -7.53 5.50 7.33
CA TYR A 130 -6.19 5.21 7.85
C TYR A 130 -5.11 5.90 7.02
N CYS A 131 -5.13 5.72 5.70
CA CYS A 131 -4.16 6.38 4.82
C CYS A 131 -4.21 7.90 5.00
N GLN A 132 -5.41 8.50 4.97
CA GLN A 132 -5.57 9.95 5.10
C GLN A 132 -5.08 10.49 6.44
N HIS A 133 -5.30 9.75 7.53
CA HIS A 133 -4.82 10.13 8.86
C HIS A 133 -3.29 10.31 8.89
N TYR A 134 -2.56 9.42 8.21
CA TYR A 134 -1.10 9.47 8.11
C TYR A 134 -0.57 10.25 6.90
N GLY A 135 -1.42 11.02 6.20
CA GLY A 135 -1.00 11.77 5.01
C GLY A 135 -0.62 10.90 3.81
N LYS A 136 -1.05 9.64 3.81
CA LYS A 136 -0.91 8.67 2.71
C LYS A 136 -2.22 8.61 1.87
N ARG A 137 -2.24 7.73 0.87
CA ARG A 137 -3.43 7.36 0.09
C ARG A 137 -3.39 5.87 -0.26
N LEU A 138 -4.53 5.32 -0.64
CA LEU A 138 -4.55 4.01 -1.30
C LEU A 138 -3.85 4.11 -2.67
N PRO A 139 -3.13 3.07 -3.11
CA PRO A 139 -2.62 3.00 -4.47
C PRO A 139 -3.77 2.89 -5.47
N SER A 140 -3.56 3.36 -6.71
CA SER A 140 -4.41 2.92 -7.81
C SER A 140 -4.08 1.47 -8.17
N GLU A 141 -4.97 0.79 -8.91
CA GLU A 141 -4.71 -0.54 -9.43
C GLU A 141 -3.42 -0.60 -10.26
N ALA A 142 -3.23 0.35 -11.19
CA ALA A 142 -2.02 0.44 -12.00
C ALA A 142 -0.73 0.66 -11.18
N GLU A 143 -0.80 1.42 -10.09
CA GLU A 143 0.33 1.60 -9.18
C GLU A 143 0.62 0.32 -8.39
N TRP A 144 -0.42 -0.34 -7.89
CA TRP A 144 -0.29 -1.59 -7.13
C TRP A 144 0.31 -2.68 -8.01
N GLU A 145 -0.21 -2.85 -9.23
CA GLU A 145 0.27 -3.83 -10.18
C GLU A 145 1.73 -3.55 -10.56
N LYS A 146 2.07 -2.31 -10.95
CA LYS A 146 3.45 -1.93 -11.27
C LYS A 146 4.43 -2.21 -10.13
N ALA A 147 4.02 -1.95 -8.89
CA ALA A 147 4.84 -2.24 -7.72
C ALA A 147 5.06 -3.74 -7.54
N ALA A 148 4.05 -4.56 -7.84
CA ALA A 148 4.12 -6.02 -7.74
C ALA A 148 4.94 -6.65 -8.86
N ARG A 149 4.64 -6.36 -10.14
CA ARG A 149 5.22 -7.07 -11.30
C ARG A 149 6.46 -6.41 -11.92
N GLY A 150 6.76 -5.17 -11.55
CA GLY A 150 7.84 -4.40 -12.15
C GLY A 150 7.55 -3.92 -13.58
N THR A 151 8.57 -3.42 -14.28
CA THR A 151 8.41 -2.79 -15.61
C THR A 151 8.20 -3.80 -16.74
N GLU A 152 8.82 -4.97 -16.63
CA GLU A 152 8.77 -6.02 -17.66
C GLU A 152 7.51 -6.88 -17.56
N GLY A 153 6.70 -6.70 -16.51
CA GLY A 153 5.47 -7.44 -16.31
C GLY A 153 5.70 -8.90 -15.92
N ALA A 154 6.51 -9.13 -14.89
CA ALA A 154 6.80 -10.49 -14.41
C ALA A 154 5.53 -11.21 -13.94
N THR A 155 5.46 -12.53 -14.16
CA THR A 155 4.30 -13.35 -13.75
C THR A 155 4.06 -13.29 -12.24
N TYR A 156 5.14 -13.32 -11.43
CA TYR A 156 5.11 -13.15 -9.98
C TYR A 156 6.03 -12.02 -9.56
N PRO A 157 5.86 -11.44 -8.34
CA PRO A 157 6.74 -10.39 -7.84
C PRO A 157 8.23 -10.77 -7.75
N TRP A 158 8.52 -12.07 -7.78
CA TRP A 158 9.87 -12.62 -7.73
C TRP A 158 10.36 -13.25 -9.05
N GLY A 159 9.63 -13.09 -10.16
CA GLY A 159 9.99 -13.59 -11.48
C GLY A 159 8.94 -14.53 -12.08
N GLU A 160 9.34 -15.37 -13.02
CA GLU A 160 8.41 -16.18 -13.82
C GLU A 160 8.03 -17.52 -13.18
N GLU A 161 8.88 -18.06 -12.32
CA GLU A 161 8.66 -19.38 -11.71
C GLU A 161 7.88 -19.26 -10.41
N PHE A 162 6.80 -20.03 -10.30
CA PHE A 162 6.04 -20.14 -9.06
C PHE A 162 6.94 -20.72 -7.95
N ASP A 163 7.01 -20.02 -6.82
CA ASP A 163 7.75 -20.46 -5.65
C ASP A 163 6.83 -20.42 -4.42
N PRO A 164 6.38 -21.59 -3.93
CA PRO A 164 5.46 -21.64 -2.81
C PRO A 164 6.09 -21.23 -1.46
N HIS A 165 7.39 -20.93 -1.42
CA HIS A 165 8.07 -20.46 -0.22
C HIS A 165 8.16 -18.92 -0.15
N LYS A 166 7.64 -18.20 -1.15
CA LYS A 166 7.67 -16.73 -1.22
C LYS A 166 6.31 -16.07 -0.97
N LEU A 167 5.30 -16.85 -0.60
CA LEU A 167 3.97 -16.38 -0.27
C LEU A 167 3.29 -17.28 0.76
N ASN A 168 2.28 -16.74 1.43
CA ASN A 168 1.33 -17.50 2.22
C ASN A 168 0.04 -17.71 1.40
N SER A 169 -0.14 -18.91 0.84
CA SER A 169 -1.30 -19.27 -0.01
C SER A 169 -1.77 -20.70 0.25
N ASP A 170 -2.85 -21.11 -0.41
CA ASP A 170 -3.41 -22.48 -0.40
C ASP A 170 -3.73 -23.03 1.00
N TYR A 171 -4.10 -22.16 1.94
CA TYR A 171 -4.39 -22.53 3.34
C TYR A 171 -3.26 -23.30 4.05
N ARG A 172 -2.01 -23.14 3.61
CA ARG A 172 -0.86 -23.88 4.19
C ARG A 172 -0.58 -23.51 5.65
N VAL A 173 -0.71 -22.22 5.97
CA VAL A 173 -0.61 -21.71 7.35
C VAL A 173 -1.98 -21.74 8.02
N GLY A 174 -3.03 -21.45 7.25
CA GLY A 174 -4.42 -21.39 7.74
C GLY A 174 -4.81 -20.04 8.36
N ASP A 175 -3.89 -19.08 8.36
CA ASP A 175 -4.05 -17.73 8.88
C ASP A 175 -2.99 -16.81 8.22
N THR A 176 -3.02 -15.51 8.53
CA THR A 176 -1.99 -14.51 8.19
C THR A 176 -0.65 -14.83 8.86
N THR A 177 0.44 -14.28 8.33
CA THR A 177 1.79 -14.34 8.92
C THR A 177 2.28 -12.93 9.25
N PRO A 178 3.22 -12.78 10.20
CA PRO A 178 3.82 -11.47 10.47
C PRO A 178 4.43 -10.87 9.20
N VAL A 179 4.32 -9.55 9.05
CA VAL A 179 4.93 -8.88 7.91
C VAL A 179 6.45 -9.08 7.91
N GLY A 180 7.01 -9.33 6.72
CA GLY A 180 8.46 -9.55 6.55
C GLY A 180 8.96 -10.96 6.89
N SER A 181 8.06 -11.93 7.08
CA SER A 181 8.37 -13.37 7.21
C SER A 181 8.90 -14.00 5.93
#